data_AF-A0A2A3GIW4-F1
#
_entry.id   AF-A0A2A3GIW4-F1
#
_cell.length_a   1.000
_cell.length_b   1.000
_cell.length_c   1.000
_cell.angle_alpha   90.00
_cell.angle_beta   90.00
_cell.angle_gamma   90.00
#
_symmetry.space_group_name_H-M   'P 1'
#
loop_
_entity.id
_entity.type
_entity.pdbx_description
1 polymer ?
#
loop_
_entity_poly.entity_id
_entity_poly.type
_entity_poly.pdbx_seq_one_letter_code
_entity_poly.pdbx_strand_id
1 'polypeptide(L)'
;MWLIDAHGRALRPSYPVDDCGFLKIGGLREIEKLVQVDRIEHYVRHTPDSLQQLMGCSTRRVTPEIGSDHLVADQYWVRSAVCRYTTDPDGSITFAGAEELQDSLGQTFFSLPPANECLSVANLTAGTTVTLAGPEDVEPLPVLIEIDGCRRVLIDEHIALQASEDIIAQVS
;
A
#
# COMPACT_ATOMS: atom_id res chain seq x y z
N MET A 1 10.15 -1.48 -15.24
CA MET A 1 9.84 -2.90 -15.50
C MET A 1 10.39 -3.28 -16.87
N TRP A 2 11.08 -4.41 -16.98
CA TRP A 2 11.58 -4.99 -18.25
C TRP A 2 11.09 -6.43 -18.30
N LEU A 3 10.51 -6.86 -19.43
CA LEU A 3 10.11 -8.24 -19.70
C LEU A 3 11.24 -8.98 -20.39
N ILE A 4 11.35 -10.29 -20.22
CA ILE A 4 12.28 -11.14 -20.97
C ILE A 4 11.44 -11.98 -21.95
N ASP A 5 11.74 -11.89 -23.25
CA ASP A 5 11.08 -12.75 -24.23
C ASP A 5 11.65 -14.18 -24.26
N ALA A 6 11.03 -15.07 -25.03
CA ALA A 6 11.48 -16.46 -25.19
C ALA A 6 12.92 -16.61 -25.75
N HIS A 7 13.53 -15.53 -26.23
CA HIS A 7 14.90 -15.49 -26.73
C HIS A 7 15.87 -14.80 -25.75
N GLY A 8 15.44 -14.53 -24.52
CA GLY A 8 16.28 -13.93 -23.48
C GLY A 8 16.50 -12.42 -23.61
N ARG A 9 15.74 -11.73 -24.48
CA ARG A 9 15.92 -10.30 -24.71
C ARG A 9 15.11 -9.48 -23.71
N ALA A 10 15.76 -8.49 -23.11
CA ALA A 10 15.07 -7.49 -22.31
C ALA A 10 14.25 -6.55 -23.21
N LEU A 11 12.94 -6.56 -23.01
CA LEU A 11 11.97 -5.73 -23.69
C LEU A 11 11.36 -4.75 -22.69
N ARG A 12 11.33 -3.47 -23.03
CA ARG A 12 10.58 -2.50 -22.25
C ARG A 12 9.09 -2.70 -22.59
N PRO A 13 8.22 -3.03 -21.62
CA PRO A 13 6.80 -3.11 -21.89
C PRO A 13 6.31 -1.74 -22.34
N SER A 14 5.63 -1.72 -23.48
CA SER A 14 4.92 -0.57 -24.02
C SER A 14 3.54 -1.04 -24.49
N TYR A 15 2.58 -0.12 -24.57
CA TYR A 15 1.30 -0.45 -25.17
C TYR A 15 1.51 -0.92 -26.62
N PRO A 16 0.81 -1.98 -27.05
CA PRO A 16 0.87 -2.41 -28.44
C PRO A 16 0.33 -1.29 -29.33
N VAL A 17 1.10 -0.92 -30.35
CA VAL A 17 0.72 0.06 -31.36
C VAL A 17 0.53 -0.61 -32.72
N ASP A 18 -0.25 -0.01 -33.61
CA ASP A 18 -0.27 -0.39 -35.02
C ASP A 18 0.94 0.16 -35.78
N ASP A 19 1.03 -0.17 -37.07
CA ASP A 19 2.12 0.28 -37.94
C ASP A 19 2.13 1.80 -38.16
N CYS A 20 1.06 2.49 -37.77
CA CYS A 20 0.91 3.93 -37.79
C CYS A 20 1.18 4.57 -36.42
N GLY A 21 1.47 3.79 -35.39
CA GLY A 21 1.74 4.25 -34.03
C GLY A 21 0.48 4.47 -33.17
N PHE A 22 -0.72 4.10 -33.62
CA PHE A 22 -1.93 4.22 -32.81
C PHE A 22 -2.01 3.10 -31.78
N LEU A 23 -2.41 3.46 -30.56
CA LEU A 23 -2.60 2.52 -29.46
C LEU A 23 -3.67 1.49 -29.81
N LYS A 24 -3.29 0.22 -29.87
CA LYS A 24 -4.22 -0.91 -29.95
C LYS A 24 -4.73 -1.24 -28.56
N ILE A 25 -5.64 -0.41 -28.05
CA ILE A 25 -6.26 -0.60 -26.72
C ILE A 25 -6.91 -1.99 -26.61
N GLY A 26 -7.46 -2.53 -27.70
CA GLY A 26 -7.98 -3.91 -27.74
C GLY A 26 -6.93 -5.00 -27.51
N GLY A 27 -5.64 -4.73 -27.77
CA GLY A 27 -4.55 -5.67 -27.52
C GLY A 27 -4.30 -5.93 -26.04
N LEU A 28 -4.63 -4.99 -25.15
CA LEU A 28 -4.55 -5.20 -23.69
C LEU A 28 -5.44 -6.34 -23.25
N ARG A 29 -6.66 -6.43 -23.80
CA ARG A 29 -7.60 -7.52 -23.50
C ARG A 29 -7.09 -8.89 -23.92
N GLU A 30 -6.26 -8.95 -24.97
CA GLU A 30 -5.64 -10.22 -25.37
C GLU A 30 -4.46 -10.58 -24.48
N ILE A 31 -3.72 -9.58 -23.97
CA ILE A 31 -2.66 -9.78 -22.96
C ILE A 31 -3.25 -10.26 -21.63
N GLU A 32 -4.37 -9.69 -21.19
CA GLU A 32 -5.10 -10.11 -19.97
C GLU A 32 -5.58 -11.56 -20.03
N LYS A 33 -5.77 -12.13 -21.22
CA LYS A 33 -6.14 -13.54 -21.42
C LYS A 33 -4.94 -14.49 -21.38
N LEU A 34 -3.71 -13.98 -21.41
CA LEU A 34 -2.53 -14.83 -21.42
C LEU A 34 -2.43 -15.57 -20.09
N VAL A 35 -2.16 -16.87 -20.18
CA VAL A 35 -1.88 -17.68 -19.00
C VAL A 35 -0.51 -17.27 -18.45
N GLN A 36 -0.47 -16.77 -17.23
CA GLN A 36 0.78 -16.52 -16.52
C GLN A 36 1.52 -17.84 -16.32
N VAL A 37 2.74 -17.93 -16.86
CA VAL A 37 3.56 -19.15 -16.77
C VAL A 37 4.44 -19.14 -15.52
N ASP A 38 5.03 -17.99 -15.18
CA ASP A 38 5.91 -17.84 -14.02
C ASP A 38 5.89 -16.39 -13.49
N ARG A 39 6.24 -16.21 -12.21
CA ARG A 39 6.42 -14.90 -11.55
C ARG A 39 7.67 -14.94 -10.69
N ILE A 40 8.63 -14.06 -10.99
CA ILE A 40 9.86 -13.92 -10.23
C ILE A 40 9.79 -12.64 -9.41
N GLU A 41 9.96 -12.75 -8.10
CA GLU A 41 10.03 -11.61 -7.20
C GLU A 41 11.46 -11.05 -7.16
N HIS A 42 11.58 -9.72 -7.28
CA HIS A 42 12.86 -9.02 -7.24
C HIS A 42 12.89 -8.04 -6.06
N TYR A 43 13.87 -8.22 -5.18
CA TYR A 43 14.12 -7.30 -4.08
C TYR A 43 15.17 -6.28 -4.50
N VAL A 44 14.81 -4.99 -4.46
CA VAL A 44 15.69 -3.88 -4.80
C VAL A 44 16.02 -3.09 -3.53
N ARG A 45 17.29 -2.73 -3.35
CA ARG A 45 17.71 -1.87 -2.24
C ARG A 45 17.49 -0.41 -2.61
N HIS A 46 16.73 0.27 -1.78
CA HIS A 46 16.45 1.70 -1.90
C HIS A 46 17.09 2.46 -0.74
N THR A 47 17.54 3.69 -0.98
CA THR A 47 17.81 4.63 0.11
C THR A 47 16.48 5.10 0.72
N PRO A 48 16.45 5.53 2.00
CA PRO A 48 15.23 6.04 2.62
C PRO A 48 14.53 7.12 1.79
N ASP A 49 15.29 8.08 1.25
CA ASP A 49 14.73 9.15 0.41
C ASP A 49 14.10 8.61 -0.88
N SER A 50 14.77 7.66 -1.55
CA SER A 50 14.24 7.05 -2.77
C SER A 50 12.98 6.23 -2.49
N LEU A 51 12.90 5.60 -1.32
CA LEU A 51 11.73 4.86 -0.89
C LEU A 51 10.55 5.79 -0.59
N GLN A 52 10.80 6.91 0.10
CA GLN A 52 9.78 7.92 0.34
C GLN A 52 9.25 8.50 -0.97
N GLN A 53 10.15 8.77 -1.93
CA GLN A 53 9.76 9.35 -3.21
C GLN A 53 8.98 8.38 -4.11
N LEU A 54 9.40 7.12 -4.18
CA LEU A 54 8.77 6.11 -5.05
C LEU A 54 7.50 5.52 -4.43
N MET A 55 7.57 5.18 -3.15
CA MET A 55 6.55 4.38 -2.46
C MET A 55 5.75 5.19 -1.43
N GLY A 56 6.11 6.44 -1.15
CA GLY A 56 5.53 7.20 -0.02
C GLY A 56 5.89 6.59 1.34
N CYS A 57 6.87 5.68 1.38
CA CYS A 57 7.23 4.93 2.57
C CYS A 57 8.41 5.55 3.30
N SER A 58 8.20 5.81 4.58
CA SER A 58 9.26 6.20 5.51
C SER A 58 9.89 4.96 6.14
N THR A 59 11.20 4.98 6.36
CA THR A 59 11.85 3.94 7.20
C THR A 59 11.59 4.17 8.69
N ARG A 60 11.01 5.33 9.05
CA ARG A 60 10.57 5.64 10.41
C ARG A 60 9.07 5.44 10.49
N ARG A 61 8.65 4.53 11.38
CA ARG A 61 7.22 4.34 11.70
C ARG A 61 6.67 5.58 12.39
N VAL A 62 5.57 6.10 11.87
CA VAL A 62 4.76 7.12 12.52
C VAL A 62 3.61 6.40 13.25
N THR A 63 3.36 6.77 14.49
CA THR A 63 2.21 6.28 15.25
C THR A 63 1.18 7.42 15.28
N PRO A 64 0.04 7.29 14.58
CA PRO A 64 -0.99 8.33 14.56
C PRO A 64 -1.59 8.59 15.94
N GLU A 65 -1.97 9.83 16.21
CA GLU A 65 -2.71 10.21 17.40
C GLU A 65 -4.19 9.94 17.18
N ILE A 66 -4.78 9.06 18.00
CA ILE A 66 -6.20 8.70 17.87
C ILE A 66 -7.05 9.88 18.30
N GLY A 67 -7.98 10.31 17.44
CA GLY A 67 -8.95 11.35 17.75
C GLY A 67 -10.38 10.82 17.76
N SER A 68 -11.32 11.72 17.46
CA SER A 68 -12.75 11.47 17.53
C SER A 68 -13.45 11.56 16.17
N ASP A 69 -12.72 11.92 15.11
CA ASP A 69 -13.32 12.19 13.82
C ASP A 69 -13.60 10.90 13.05
N HIS A 70 -14.67 10.93 12.24
CA HIS A 70 -15.06 9.81 11.40
C HIS A 70 -14.51 10.01 9.99
N LEU A 71 -13.93 8.94 9.43
CA LEU A 71 -13.44 8.95 8.06
C LEU A 71 -14.65 9.03 7.11
N VAL A 72 -14.72 10.06 6.28
CA VAL A 72 -15.81 10.26 5.31
C VAL A 72 -15.40 9.73 3.95
N ALA A 73 -16.23 8.86 3.37
CA ALA A 73 -16.03 8.30 2.02
C ALA A 73 -15.95 9.40 0.95
N ASP A 74 -15.30 9.09 -0.17
CA ASP A 74 -15.10 9.97 -1.34
C ASP A 74 -14.25 11.23 -1.11
N GLN A 75 -13.82 11.49 0.12
CA GLN A 75 -12.92 12.61 0.45
C GLN A 75 -11.45 12.21 0.52
N TYR A 76 -11.09 10.92 0.43
CA TYR A 76 -9.71 10.49 0.58
C TYR A 76 -9.28 9.48 -0.48
N TRP A 77 -8.02 9.59 -0.90
CA TRP A 77 -7.32 8.62 -1.72
C TRP A 77 -6.26 7.93 -0.85
N VAL A 78 -6.25 6.60 -0.85
CA VAL A 78 -5.25 5.84 -0.10
C VAL A 78 -4.16 5.39 -1.05
N ARG A 79 -2.93 5.60 -0.62
CA ARG A 79 -1.76 5.19 -1.38
C ARG A 79 -1.73 3.67 -1.49
N SER A 80 -1.56 3.17 -2.71
CA SER A 80 -1.41 1.73 -3.00
C SER A 80 -0.01 1.20 -2.68
N ALA A 81 0.55 1.60 -1.55
CA ALA A 81 1.83 1.12 -1.07
C ALA A 81 1.82 1.02 0.46
N VAL A 82 2.52 0.02 0.97
CA VAL A 82 2.63 -0.26 2.40
C VAL A 82 4.07 -0.42 2.83
N CYS A 83 4.35 0.05 4.05
CA CYS A 83 5.66 0.02 4.67
C CYS A 83 5.56 -0.87 5.90
N ARG A 84 6.27 -2.00 5.93
CA ARG A 84 6.18 -2.96 7.04
C ARG A 84 7.21 -2.64 8.11
N TYR A 85 6.81 -2.80 9.37
CA TYR A 85 7.65 -2.61 10.53
C TYR A 85 7.46 -3.75 11.52
N THR A 86 8.57 -4.17 12.13
CA THR A 86 8.60 -5.09 13.26
C THR A 86 8.93 -4.31 14.52
N THR A 87 8.25 -4.63 15.62
CA THR A 87 8.58 -4.12 16.96
C THR A 87 9.18 -5.26 17.76
N ASP A 88 10.42 -5.08 18.21
CA ASP A 88 11.12 -6.05 19.05
C ASP A 88 10.63 -5.95 20.51
N PRO A 89 10.88 -6.99 21.35
CA PRO A 89 10.43 -6.99 22.74
C PRO A 89 10.98 -5.84 23.61
N ASP A 90 12.07 -5.21 23.19
CA ASP A 90 12.64 -4.03 23.85
C ASP A 90 11.98 -2.71 23.41
N GLY A 91 11.00 -2.78 22.50
CA GLY A 91 10.28 -1.65 21.94
C GLY A 91 10.98 -1.00 20.74
N SER A 92 12.12 -1.51 20.30
CA SER A 92 12.79 -1.01 19.10
C SER A 92 11.98 -1.36 17.85
N ILE A 93 11.89 -0.40 16.92
CA ILE A 93 11.12 -0.54 15.68
C ILE A 93 12.09 -0.65 14.52
N THR A 94 11.97 -1.73 13.76
CA THR A 94 12.78 -1.99 12.57
C THR A 94 11.91 -1.94 11.32
N PHE A 95 12.40 -1.26 10.28
CA PHE A 95 11.76 -1.26 8.96
C PHE A 95 12.03 -2.61 8.26
N ALA A 96 10.97 -3.35 7.95
CA ALA A 96 11.03 -4.69 7.40
C ALA A 96 10.92 -4.73 5.87
N GLY A 97 10.46 -3.65 5.24
CA GLY A 97 10.34 -3.56 3.78
C GLY A 97 9.15 -2.72 3.34
N ALA A 98 9.01 -2.53 2.04
CA ALA A 98 7.86 -1.86 1.44
C ALA A 98 7.41 -2.59 0.19
N GLU A 99 6.12 -2.46 -0.13
CA GLU A 99 5.49 -3.14 -1.25
C GLU A 99 4.42 -2.25 -1.88
N GLU A 100 4.29 -2.34 -3.20
CA GLU A 100 3.18 -1.74 -3.95
C GLU A 100 2.05 -2.75 -4.00
N LEU A 101 0.87 -2.34 -3.52
CA LEU A 101 -0.29 -3.21 -3.51
C LEU A 101 -0.91 -3.25 -4.91
N GLN A 102 -1.36 -4.44 -5.32
CA GLN A 102 -2.08 -4.61 -6.59
C GLN A 102 -3.40 -3.84 -6.59
N ASP A 103 -4.07 -3.80 -5.44
CA ASP A 103 -5.33 -3.11 -5.22
C ASP A 103 -5.17 -1.99 -4.19
N SER A 104 -5.96 -0.91 -4.31
CA SER A 104 -5.97 0.17 -3.32
C SER A 104 -6.79 -0.22 -2.09
N LEU A 105 -6.23 0.00 -0.91
CA LEU A 105 -6.93 -0.16 0.38
C LEU A 105 -8.04 0.87 0.61
N GLY A 106 -8.13 1.91 -0.24
CA GLY A 106 -8.82 3.13 0.13
C GLY A 106 -10.31 3.00 0.36
N GLN A 107 -11.00 2.28 -0.52
CA GLN A 107 -12.44 2.03 -0.36
C GLN A 107 -12.75 1.17 0.87
N THR A 108 -11.79 0.36 1.32
CA THR A 108 -11.99 -0.60 2.40
C THR A 108 -12.06 0.09 3.76
N PHE A 109 -11.24 1.13 4.01
CA PHE A 109 -11.20 1.83 5.31
C PHE A 109 -12.53 2.47 5.69
N PHE A 110 -13.27 3.04 4.72
CA PHE A 110 -14.53 3.74 5.00
C PHE A 110 -15.66 2.81 5.46
N SER A 111 -15.53 1.50 5.23
CA SER A 111 -16.52 0.50 5.61
C SER A 111 -16.21 -0.20 6.94
N LEU A 112 -15.05 0.10 7.55
CA LEU A 112 -14.62 -0.57 8.76
C LEU A 112 -15.43 -0.11 9.97
N PRO A 113 -15.81 -1.02 10.86
CA PRO A 113 -16.41 -0.64 12.13
C PRO A 113 -15.34 -0.03 13.06
N PRO A 114 -15.75 0.77 14.06
CA PRO A 114 -14.85 1.18 15.14
C PRO A 114 -14.17 -0.02 15.80
N ALA A 115 -12.91 0.15 16.19
CA ALA A 115 -12.17 -0.85 16.93
C ALA A 115 -12.76 -1.06 18.33
N ASN A 116 -12.81 -2.31 18.77
CA ASN A 116 -13.15 -2.62 20.16
C ASN A 116 -11.97 -2.29 21.07
N GLU A 117 -12.25 -2.13 22.38
CA GLU A 117 -11.20 -2.01 23.38
C GLU A 117 -10.30 -3.25 23.35
N CYS A 118 -9.00 -3.02 23.23
CA CYS A 118 -7.99 -4.06 23.21
C CYS A 118 -6.65 -3.49 23.69
N LEU A 119 -5.94 -4.29 24.50
CA LEU A 119 -4.68 -3.92 25.15
C LEU A 119 -3.46 -4.65 24.59
N SER A 120 -3.64 -5.49 23.58
CA SER A 120 -2.52 -6.17 22.93
C SER A 120 -1.68 -5.17 22.14
N VAL A 121 -0.37 -5.23 22.30
CA VAL A 121 0.55 -4.47 21.46
C VAL A 121 0.83 -5.29 20.19
N ALA A 122 0.80 -4.63 19.04
CA ALA A 122 1.16 -5.25 17.77
C ALA A 122 2.68 -5.26 17.60
N ASN A 123 3.24 -6.42 17.26
CA ASN A 123 4.65 -6.56 16.92
C ASN A 123 4.86 -6.39 15.42
N LEU A 124 3.82 -6.59 14.61
CA LEU A 124 3.83 -6.44 13.17
C LEU A 124 2.87 -5.32 12.79
N THR A 125 3.37 -4.30 12.09
CA THR A 125 2.57 -3.17 11.65
C THR A 125 2.89 -2.80 10.21
N ALA A 126 1.89 -2.28 9.49
CA ALA A 126 2.03 -1.71 8.17
C ALA A 126 1.64 -0.23 8.19
N GLY A 127 2.49 0.63 7.63
CA GLY A 127 2.22 2.06 7.44
C GLY A 127 1.76 2.34 6.01
N THR A 128 0.83 3.27 5.85
CA THR A 128 0.47 3.88 4.56
C THR A 128 0.01 5.32 4.79
N THR A 129 -0.57 5.97 3.79
CA THR A 129 -1.09 7.33 3.89
C THR A 129 -2.45 7.46 3.24
N VAL A 130 -3.33 8.27 3.84
CA VAL A 130 -4.54 8.77 3.19
C VAL A 130 -4.33 10.24 2.81
N THR A 131 -4.74 10.64 1.61
CA THR A 131 -4.62 12.03 1.13
C THR A 131 -6.00 12.56 0.83
N LEU A 132 -6.30 13.77 1.32
CA LEU A 132 -7.58 14.42 1.06
C LEU A 132 -7.73 14.70 -0.45
N ALA A 133 -8.86 14.30 -1.01
CA ALA A 133 -9.28 14.57 -2.38
C ALA A 133 -9.66 16.04 -2.50
N GLY A 134 -8.80 16.86 -3.08
CA GLY A 134 -9.05 18.29 -3.24
C GLY A 134 -8.13 18.94 -4.27
N PRO A 135 -8.40 20.20 -4.66
CA PRO A 135 -7.55 20.95 -5.58
C PRO A 135 -6.26 21.45 -4.94
N GLU A 136 -6.14 21.37 -3.61
CA GLU A 136 -4.97 21.81 -2.86
C GLU A 136 -4.10 20.60 -2.48
N ASP A 137 -2.78 20.74 -2.61
CA ASP A 137 -1.82 19.75 -2.11
C ASP A 137 -1.81 19.78 -0.57
N VAL A 138 -2.67 18.97 0.04
CA VAL A 138 -2.70 18.75 1.49
C VAL A 138 -1.69 17.67 1.86
N GLU A 139 -1.00 17.86 2.98
CA GLU A 139 -0.08 16.85 3.52
C GLU A 139 -0.83 15.52 3.78
N PRO A 140 -0.33 14.37 3.28
CA PRO A 140 -0.98 13.09 3.52
C PRO A 140 -1.01 12.74 5.01
N LEU A 141 -2.15 12.25 5.49
CA LEU A 141 -2.30 11.78 6.86
C LEU A 141 -1.70 10.37 7.00
N PRO A 142 -0.89 10.11 8.04
CA PRO A 142 -0.32 8.80 8.27
C PRO A 142 -1.38 7.80 8.71
N VAL A 143 -1.28 6.59 8.20
CA VAL A 143 -2.09 5.43 8.60
C VAL A 143 -1.16 4.37 9.15
N LEU A 144 -1.52 3.80 10.29
CA LEU A 144 -0.85 2.64 10.86
C LEU A 144 -1.85 1.49 11.04
N ILE A 145 -1.56 0.37 10.40
CA ILE A 145 -2.35 -0.86 10.45
C ILE A 145 -1.58 -1.86 11.32
N GLU A 146 -2.25 -2.38 12.33
CA GLU A 146 -1.73 -3.48 13.14
C GLU A 146 -2.03 -4.81 12.42
N ILE A 147 -1.00 -5.60 12.12
CA ILE A 147 -1.12 -6.88 11.42
C ILE A 147 -1.48 -7.98 12.44
N ASP A 148 -0.90 -7.88 13.63
CA ASP A 148 -1.18 -8.73 14.79
C ASP A 148 -1.72 -7.89 15.98
N GLY A 149 -1.78 -8.50 17.16
CA GLY A 149 -2.32 -7.84 18.35
C GLY A 149 -3.80 -7.47 18.19
N CYS A 150 -4.12 -6.18 18.32
CA CYS A 150 -5.50 -5.69 18.27
C CYS A 150 -6.05 -5.52 16.84
N ARG A 151 -5.20 -5.62 15.81
CA ARG A 151 -5.59 -5.51 14.40
C ARG A 151 -6.38 -4.22 14.11
N ARG A 152 -5.92 -3.09 14.62
CA ARG A 152 -6.54 -1.78 14.39
C ARG A 152 -5.96 -1.09 13.17
N VAL A 153 -6.78 -0.26 12.54
CA VAL A 153 -6.34 0.80 11.60
C VAL A 153 -6.41 2.11 12.37
N LEU A 154 -5.26 2.75 12.52
CA LEU A 154 -5.09 4.03 13.20
C LEU A 154 -4.84 5.10 12.14
N ILE A 155 -5.59 6.18 12.20
CA ILE A 155 -5.49 7.33 11.29
C ILE A 155 -5.47 8.56 12.19
N ASP A 156 -4.60 9.51 11.88
CA ASP A 156 -4.39 10.70 12.71
C ASP A 156 -5.68 11.48 12.88
N GLU A 157 -5.99 11.89 14.12
CA GLU A 157 -7.21 12.62 14.53
C GLU A 157 -8.54 11.86 14.36
N HIS A 158 -8.52 10.63 13.85
CA HIS A 158 -9.72 9.83 13.60
C HIS A 158 -9.92 8.73 14.64
N ILE A 159 -11.16 8.22 14.72
CA ILE A 159 -11.47 7.03 15.50
C ILE A 159 -10.66 5.82 15.01
N ALA A 160 -10.18 5.00 15.94
CA ALA A 160 -9.54 3.74 15.59
C ALA A 160 -10.58 2.80 14.96
N LEU A 161 -10.22 2.15 13.85
CA LEU A 161 -11.08 1.23 13.12
C LEU A 161 -10.58 -0.21 13.29
N GLN A 162 -11.47 -1.19 13.21
CA GLN A 162 -11.10 -2.60 13.22
C GLN A 162 -10.70 -3.03 11.81
N ALA A 163 -9.46 -3.50 11.61
CA ALA A 163 -9.05 -4.06 10.33
C ALA A 163 -9.84 -5.34 10.00
N SER A 164 -10.27 -5.47 8.75
CA SER A 164 -10.87 -6.70 8.23
C SER A 164 -9.78 -7.72 7.87
N GLU A 165 -10.13 -9.00 7.78
CA GLU A 165 -9.19 -10.05 7.33
C GLU A 165 -8.63 -9.76 5.93
N ASP A 166 -9.42 -9.14 5.05
CA ASP A 166 -8.96 -8.77 3.71
C ASP A 166 -7.85 -7.71 3.76
N ILE A 167 -7.95 -6.73 4.66
CA ILE A 167 -6.87 -5.75 4.86
C ILE A 167 -5.64 -6.45 5.41
N ILE A 168 -5.80 -7.30 6.43
CA ILE A 168 -4.68 -8.02 7.05
C ILE A 168 -3.97 -8.89 6.01
N ALA A 169 -4.70 -9.62 5.17
CA ALA A 169 -4.14 -10.46 4.12
C ALA A 169 -3.38 -9.66 3.05
N GLN A 170 -3.80 -8.44 2.75
CA GLN A 170 -3.10 -7.57 1.79
C GLN A 170 -1.81 -6.95 2.34
N VAL A 171 -1.74 -6.73 3.66
CA VAL A 171 -0.61 -5.99 4.26
C VAL A 171 0.33 -6.85 5.10
N SER A 172 -0.02 -8.12 5.35
CA SER A 172 0.86 -9.11 6.00
C SER A 172 2.12 -9.41 5.20
#